data_AF-A0A2T5JRX9-F1
#
_entry.id   AF-A0A2T5JRX9-F1
#
_cell.length_a   1.000
_cell.length_b   1.000
_cell.length_c   1.000
_cell.angle_alpha   90.00
_cell.angle_beta   90.00
_cell.angle_gamma   90.00
#
_symmetry.space_group_name_H-M   'P 1'
#
loop_
_entity.id
_entity.type
_entity.pdbx_description
1 polymer ?
#
loop_
_entity_poly.entity_id
_entity_poly.type
_entity_poly.pdbx_seq_one_letter_code
_entity_poly.pdbx_strand_id
1 'polypeptide(L)'
;MKTKLAKVFAALSIVGLLASLNPSAFAAQSDDTSETSKIHAAAQNATTRSDHEAVAKYYEDAATQIQAKVEEQKQLLEHYEDKSYLYGRRAQDLQSHTTALVRHYEKTVKTHIQEAALHRQMASKLEENHAVSGTQTASAADEL
;
A
#
# COMPACT_ATOMS: atom_id res chain seq x y z
N MET A 1 -39.70 -38.56 24.94
CA MET A 1 -40.06 -37.65 23.83
C MET A 1 -38.93 -36.66 23.65
N LYS A 2 -38.41 -36.50 22.43
CA LYS A 2 -37.27 -35.61 22.10
C LYS A 2 -37.82 -34.27 21.60
N THR A 3 -37.53 -33.17 22.27
CA THR A 3 -37.89 -31.83 21.78
C THR A 3 -36.67 -31.10 21.26
N LYS A 4 -36.82 -30.58 20.03
CA LYS A 4 -35.79 -29.91 19.24
C LYS A 4 -35.59 -28.46 19.66
N LEU A 5 -34.36 -28.02 19.42
CA LEU A 5 -33.80 -26.68 19.31
C LEU A 5 -34.79 -25.55 18.90
N ALA A 6 -34.73 -24.42 19.60
CA ALA A 6 -35.01 -23.11 19.02
C ALA A 6 -34.13 -22.04 19.72
N LYS A 7 -33.20 -21.46 18.96
CA LYS A 7 -32.52 -20.20 19.29
C LYS A 7 -33.49 -19.07 18.98
N VAL A 8 -33.72 -18.16 19.93
CA VAL A 8 -34.35 -16.87 19.67
C VAL A 8 -33.41 -15.78 20.15
N PHE A 9 -32.86 -15.05 19.18
CA PHE A 9 -32.19 -13.77 19.36
C PHE A 9 -33.26 -12.71 19.64
N ALA A 10 -33.14 -11.98 20.75
CA ALA A 10 -33.86 -10.72 20.92
C ALA A 10 -33.17 -9.82 21.96
N ALA A 11 -32.73 -8.65 21.46
CA ALA A 11 -32.63 -7.37 22.16
C ALA A 11 -31.71 -7.21 23.39
N LEU A 12 -30.49 -6.72 23.16
CA LEU A 12 -29.95 -5.61 23.96
C LEU A 12 -29.62 -4.50 22.95
N SER A 13 -30.56 -3.58 22.72
CA SER A 13 -30.74 -2.34 23.49
C SER A 13 -29.56 -1.40 23.33
N ILE A 14 -29.76 -0.49 22.37
CA ILE A 14 -28.96 0.69 22.07
C ILE A 14 -28.82 1.53 23.35
N VAL A 15 -27.60 1.62 23.85
CA VAL A 15 -27.13 2.72 24.71
C VAL A 15 -25.89 3.22 23.95
N GLY A 16 -26.01 4.28 23.15
CA GLY A 16 -26.14 5.64 23.66
C GLY A 16 -24.75 6.25 23.90
N LEU A 17 -23.82 6.11 22.95
CA LEU A 17 -22.53 6.77 23.03
C LEU A 17 -22.69 8.21 22.55
N LEU A 18 -23.03 9.10 23.49
CA LEU A 18 -22.80 10.54 23.35
C LEU A 18 -21.28 10.78 23.38
N ALA A 19 -20.62 10.51 22.25
CA ALA A 19 -19.28 11.01 21.99
C ALA A 19 -19.42 12.49 21.59
N SER A 20 -19.12 13.36 22.56
CA SER A 20 -18.96 14.78 22.39
C SER A 20 -18.09 15.11 21.18
N LEU A 21 -18.56 16.10 20.41
CA LEU A 21 -17.89 16.76 19.30
C LEU A 21 -16.41 17.04 19.58
N ASN A 22 -15.53 16.37 18.83
CA ASN A 22 -14.18 16.86 18.51
C ASN A 22 -13.94 16.60 17.02
N PRO A 23 -14.09 17.59 16.13
CA PRO A 23 -13.61 17.48 14.75
C PRO A 23 -12.10 17.71 14.71
N SER A 24 -11.30 16.78 15.26
CA SER A 24 -9.83 16.86 15.20
C SER A 24 -9.15 15.49 15.34
N ALA A 25 -9.72 14.44 14.75
CA ALA A 25 -9.04 13.14 14.65
C ALA A 25 -9.01 12.57 13.23
N PHE A 26 -9.37 13.37 12.22
CA PHE A 26 -8.98 13.10 10.83
C PHE A 26 -7.89 14.08 10.41
N ALA A 27 -6.78 14.01 11.12
CA ALA A 27 -5.50 14.55 10.70
C ALA A 27 -4.44 13.47 10.97
N ALA A 28 -4.66 12.28 10.43
CA ALA A 28 -3.53 11.42 10.05
C ALA A 28 -2.94 11.96 8.75
N GLN A 29 -2.39 13.18 8.81
CA GLN A 29 -1.75 13.86 7.69
C GLN A 29 -0.72 14.85 8.25
N SER A 30 0.30 14.32 8.91
CA SER A 30 1.49 15.13 9.25
C SER A 30 2.80 14.37 9.32
N ASP A 31 2.81 13.03 9.27
CA ASP A 31 4.06 12.24 9.26
C ASP A 31 4.45 11.75 7.86
N ASP A 32 3.49 11.66 6.94
CA ASP A 32 3.67 11.04 5.62
C ASP A 32 4.63 11.82 4.70
N THR A 33 4.69 13.15 4.84
CA THR A 33 5.61 14.00 4.04
C THR A 33 7.06 13.84 4.48
N SER A 34 7.28 13.63 5.79
CA SER A 34 8.61 13.41 6.37
C SER A 34 9.14 12.03 5.98
N GLU A 35 8.32 11.00 6.11
CA GLU A 35 8.70 9.64 5.73
C GLU A 35 8.87 9.48 4.22
N THR A 36 7.98 10.05 3.40
CA THR A 36 8.14 10.05 1.93
C THR A 36 9.42 10.75 1.49
N SER A 37 9.76 11.88 2.11
CA SER A 37 11.02 12.60 1.84
C SER A 37 12.26 11.76 2.21
N LYS A 38 12.24 11.11 3.37
CA LYS A 38 13.32 10.21 3.82
C LYS A 38 13.51 9.03 2.88
N ILE A 39 12.42 8.43 2.40
CA ILE A 39 12.50 7.30 1.46
C ILE A 39 13.04 7.75 0.11
N HIS A 40 12.63 8.91 -0.41
CA HIS A 40 13.22 9.44 -1.63
C HIS A 40 14.73 9.67 -1.47
N ALA A 41 15.16 10.22 -0.33
CA ALA A 41 16.57 10.36 -0.03
C ALA A 41 17.28 8.98 0.09
N ALA A 42 16.67 7.99 0.72
CA ALA A 42 17.21 6.64 0.82
C ALA A 42 17.33 5.95 -0.55
N ALA A 43 16.33 6.11 -1.42
CA ALA A 43 16.34 5.59 -2.79
C ALA A 43 17.46 6.24 -3.62
N GLN A 44 17.64 7.56 -3.50
CA GLN A 44 18.70 8.28 -4.21
C GLN A 44 20.11 7.96 -3.70
N ASN A 45 20.26 7.70 -2.39
CA ASN A 45 21.55 7.45 -1.75
C ASN A 45 21.87 5.96 -1.57
N ALA A 46 21.04 5.04 -2.08
CA ALA A 46 21.30 3.61 -2.01
C ALA A 46 22.57 3.26 -2.81
N THR A 47 23.53 2.60 -2.18
CA THR A 47 24.81 2.25 -2.83
C THR A 47 25.19 0.78 -2.65
N THR A 48 24.74 0.15 -1.56
CA THR A 48 25.00 -1.26 -1.30
C THR A 48 23.84 -2.14 -1.77
N ARG A 49 24.09 -3.43 -1.96
CA ARG A 49 23.03 -4.42 -2.26
C ARG A 49 21.89 -4.33 -1.25
N SER A 50 22.24 -4.29 0.04
CA SER A 50 21.26 -4.22 1.13
C SER A 50 20.44 -2.93 1.11
N ASP A 51 21.02 -1.80 0.71
CA ASP A 51 20.28 -0.53 0.59
C ASP A 51 19.22 -0.64 -0.51
N HIS A 52 19.61 -1.13 -1.69
CA HIS A 52 18.67 -1.32 -2.78
C HIS A 52 17.59 -2.36 -2.44
N GLU A 53 17.92 -3.45 -1.74
CA GLU A 53 16.93 -4.42 -1.25
C GLU A 53 15.93 -3.80 -0.27
N ALA A 54 16.40 -2.96 0.65
CA ALA A 54 15.54 -2.27 1.62
C ALA A 54 14.58 -1.29 0.94
N VAL A 55 15.08 -0.51 -0.02
CA VAL A 55 14.26 0.42 -0.81
C VAL A 55 13.24 -0.35 -1.66
N ALA A 56 13.64 -1.45 -2.29
CA ALA A 56 12.72 -2.28 -3.05
C ALA A 56 11.59 -2.83 -2.18
N LYS A 57 11.92 -3.37 -1.00
CA LYS A 57 10.94 -3.87 -0.05
C LYS A 57 9.96 -2.78 0.39
N TYR A 58 10.44 -1.56 0.64
CA TYR A 58 9.56 -0.44 0.98
C TYR A 58 8.53 -0.18 -0.13
N TYR A 59 8.97 -0.09 -1.38
CA TYR A 59 8.06 0.17 -2.49
C TYR A 59 7.07 -0.99 -2.73
N GLU A 60 7.49 -2.24 -2.52
CA GLU A 60 6.62 -3.44 -2.54
C GLU A 60 5.54 -3.38 -1.45
N ASP A 61 5.93 -3.06 -0.22
CA ASP A 61 5.01 -2.93 0.92
C ASP A 61 4.02 -1.78 0.68
N ALA A 62 4.50 -0.63 0.18
CA ALA A 62 3.67 0.52 -0.16
C ALA A 62 2.69 0.20 -1.30
N ALA A 63 3.15 -0.49 -2.35
CA ALA A 63 2.28 -0.94 -3.44
C ALA A 63 1.15 -1.84 -2.92
N THR A 64 1.45 -2.75 -1.99
CA THR A 64 0.46 -3.63 -1.36
C THR A 64 -0.59 -2.84 -0.58
N GLN A 65 -0.15 -1.84 0.20
CA GLN A 65 -1.07 -0.96 0.95
C GLN A 65 -1.97 -0.13 0.03
N ILE A 66 -1.42 0.41 -1.07
CA ILE A 66 -2.20 1.20 -2.02
C ILE A 66 -3.15 0.30 -2.82
N GLN A 67 -2.76 -0.93 -3.14
CA GLN A 67 -3.66 -1.90 -3.77
C GLN A 67 -4.88 -2.19 -2.90
N ALA A 68 -4.73 -2.29 -1.58
CA ALA A 68 -5.87 -2.42 -0.68
C ALA A 68 -6.82 -1.20 -0.78
N LYS A 69 -6.28 0.02 -0.91
CA LYS A 69 -7.08 1.23 -1.16
C LYS A 69 -7.78 1.20 -2.53
N VAL A 70 -7.15 0.64 -3.57
CA VAL A 70 -7.81 0.44 -4.87
C VAL A 70 -9.07 -0.40 -4.72
N GLU A 71 -8.99 -1.52 -4.01
CA GLU A 71 -10.14 -2.41 -3.81
C GLU A 71 -11.24 -1.75 -2.96
N GLU A 72 -10.88 -0.99 -1.92
CA GLU A 72 -11.84 -0.20 -1.15
C GLU A 72 -12.57 0.83 -2.02
N GLN A 73 -11.84 1.59 -2.85
CA GLN A 73 -12.46 2.58 -3.73
C GLN A 73 -13.32 1.93 -4.83
N LYS A 74 -12.95 0.73 -5.33
CA LYS A 74 -13.79 -0.03 -6.27
C LYS A 74 -15.12 -0.44 -5.65
N GLN A 75 -15.10 -0.96 -4.43
CA GLN A 75 -16.33 -1.33 -3.70
C GLN A 75 -17.20 -0.10 -3.43
N LEU A 76 -16.58 1.03 -3.09
CA LEU A 76 -17.30 2.28 -2.86
C LEU A 76 -17.92 2.83 -4.16
N LEU A 77 -17.20 2.74 -5.27
CA LEU A 77 -17.70 3.12 -6.59
C LEU A 77 -18.92 2.27 -6.98
N GLU A 78 -18.82 0.95 -6.85
CA GLU A 78 -19.94 0.02 -7.08
C GLU A 78 -21.15 0.41 -6.23
N HIS A 79 -20.95 0.74 -4.95
CA HIS A 79 -22.04 1.21 -4.09
C HIS A 79 -22.67 2.52 -4.59
N TYR A 80 -21.87 3.49 -5.03
CA TYR A 80 -22.38 4.75 -5.56
C TYR A 80 -23.10 4.58 -6.91
N GLU A 81 -22.71 3.60 -7.71
CA GLU A 81 -23.38 3.22 -8.95
C GLU A 81 -24.72 2.55 -8.66
N ASP A 82 -24.71 1.48 -7.86
CA ASP A 82 -25.88 0.67 -7.53
C ASP A 82 -26.94 1.41 -6.69
N LYS A 83 -26.48 2.28 -5.79
CA LYS A 83 -27.32 3.00 -4.82
C LYS A 83 -27.35 4.50 -5.09
N SER A 84 -27.10 4.92 -6.32
CA SER A 84 -27.13 6.33 -6.76
C SER A 84 -28.39 7.08 -6.30
N TYR A 85 -29.55 6.41 -6.24
CA TYR A 85 -30.81 6.98 -5.75
C TYR A 85 -30.76 7.49 -4.30
N LEU A 86 -29.86 6.98 -3.45
CA LEU A 86 -29.66 7.47 -2.07
C LEU A 86 -28.99 8.85 -2.02
N TYR A 87 -28.27 9.23 -3.08
CA TYR A 87 -27.42 10.43 -3.10
C TYR A 87 -27.99 11.55 -4.00
N GLY A 88 -28.99 11.23 -4.82
CA GLY A 88 -29.62 12.18 -5.74
C GLY A 88 -28.59 12.80 -6.70
N ARG A 89 -28.61 14.13 -6.84
CA ARG A 89 -27.66 14.84 -7.73
C ARG A 89 -26.18 14.65 -7.37
N ARG A 90 -25.86 14.35 -6.10
CA ARG A 90 -24.47 14.14 -5.67
C ARG A 90 -23.89 12.80 -6.12
N ALA A 91 -24.72 11.86 -6.58
CA ALA A 91 -24.24 10.55 -7.02
C ALA A 91 -23.19 10.66 -8.13
N GLN A 92 -23.39 11.56 -9.10
CA GLN A 92 -22.47 11.74 -10.21
C GLN A 92 -21.09 12.26 -9.77
N ASP A 93 -21.07 13.22 -8.84
CA ASP A 93 -19.82 13.76 -8.30
C ASP A 93 -19.06 12.69 -7.50
N LEU A 94 -19.78 11.92 -6.67
CA LEU A 94 -19.21 10.81 -5.91
C LEU A 94 -18.61 9.72 -6.81
N GLN A 95 -19.34 9.31 -7.85
CA GLN A 95 -18.86 8.33 -8.83
C GLN A 95 -17.62 8.84 -9.57
N SER A 96 -17.66 10.09 -10.04
CA SER A 96 -16.55 10.70 -10.79
C SER A 96 -15.29 10.85 -9.92
N HIS A 97 -15.46 11.31 -8.68
CA HIS A 97 -14.37 11.43 -7.72
C HIS A 97 -13.75 10.07 -7.38
N THR A 98 -14.59 9.08 -7.07
CA THR A 98 -14.13 7.73 -6.70
C THR A 98 -13.44 7.04 -7.87
N THR A 99 -13.96 7.22 -9.10
CA THR A 99 -13.31 6.76 -10.33
C THR A 99 -11.92 7.37 -10.50
N ALA A 100 -11.79 8.68 -10.21
CA ALA A 100 -10.49 9.36 -10.27
C ALA A 100 -9.51 8.82 -9.22
N LEU A 101 -9.99 8.53 -8.00
CA LEU A 101 -9.19 7.91 -6.94
C LEU A 101 -8.71 6.51 -7.33
N VAL A 102 -9.58 5.66 -7.88
CA VAL A 102 -9.19 4.32 -8.37
C VAL A 102 -8.05 4.44 -9.39
N ARG A 103 -8.22 5.27 -10.42
CA ARG A 103 -7.20 5.49 -11.47
C ARG A 103 -5.89 6.03 -10.89
N HIS A 104 -5.98 6.96 -9.94
CA HIS A 104 -4.82 7.53 -9.29
C HIS A 104 -4.05 6.46 -8.52
N TYR A 105 -4.72 5.69 -7.67
CA TYR A 105 -4.08 4.64 -6.87
C TYR A 105 -3.53 3.50 -7.73
N GLU A 106 -4.23 3.07 -8.78
CA GLU A 106 -3.71 2.07 -9.72
C GLU A 106 -2.42 2.54 -10.40
N LYS A 107 -2.38 3.83 -10.81
CA LYS A 107 -1.14 4.43 -11.34
C LYS A 107 -0.03 4.43 -10.30
N THR A 108 -0.34 4.79 -9.05
CA THR A 108 0.64 4.80 -7.97
C THR A 108 1.17 3.39 -7.68
N VAL A 109 0.31 2.36 -7.61
CA VAL A 109 0.75 0.95 -7.48
C VAL A 109 1.73 0.59 -8.58
N LYS A 110 1.41 0.91 -9.84
CA LYS A 110 2.31 0.64 -10.97
C LYS A 110 3.66 1.33 -10.81
N THR A 111 3.68 2.60 -10.43
CA THR A 111 4.93 3.34 -10.20
C THR A 111 5.75 2.71 -9.09
N HIS A 112 5.14 2.36 -7.96
CA HIS A 112 5.85 1.73 -6.84
C HIS A 112 6.42 0.35 -7.22
N ILE A 113 5.67 -0.48 -7.97
CA ILE A 113 6.18 -1.76 -8.47
C ILE A 113 7.37 -1.57 -9.40
N GLN A 114 7.35 -0.53 -10.26
CA GLN A 114 8.46 -0.22 -11.14
C GLN A 114 9.71 0.22 -10.36
N GLU A 115 9.56 1.11 -9.38
CA GLU A 115 10.66 1.51 -8.49
C GLU A 115 11.25 0.31 -7.75
N ALA A 116 10.40 -0.55 -7.18
CA ALA A 116 10.86 -1.77 -6.53
C ALA A 116 11.69 -2.66 -7.48
N ALA A 117 11.18 -2.90 -8.69
CA ALA A 117 11.87 -3.71 -9.69
C ALA A 117 13.23 -3.13 -10.10
N LEU A 118 13.32 -1.80 -10.26
CA LEU A 118 14.58 -1.11 -10.56
C LEU A 118 15.61 -1.34 -9.44
N HIS A 119 15.20 -1.19 -8.18
CA HIS A 119 16.07 -1.41 -7.04
C HIS A 119 16.48 -2.89 -6.89
N ARG A 120 15.59 -3.85 -7.12
CA ARG A 120 15.93 -5.29 -7.18
C ARG A 120 16.98 -5.58 -8.25
N GLN A 121 16.87 -4.97 -9.42
CA GLN A 121 17.84 -5.11 -10.49
C GLN A 121 19.20 -4.53 -10.11
N MET A 122 19.24 -3.36 -9.46
CA MET A 122 20.49 -2.76 -8.97
C MET A 122 21.17 -3.64 -7.91
N ALA A 123 20.41 -4.18 -6.96
CA ALA A 123 20.91 -5.13 -5.97
C ALA A 123 21.54 -6.37 -6.63
N SER A 124 20.85 -6.97 -7.61
CA SER A 124 21.33 -8.17 -8.32
C SER A 124 22.64 -7.91 -9.06
N LYS A 125 22.77 -6.75 -9.73
CA LYS A 125 24.02 -6.36 -10.42
C LYS A 125 25.21 -6.21 -9.46
N LEU A 126 24.98 -5.68 -8.26
CA LEU A 126 26.04 -5.55 -7.26
C LEU A 126 26.51 -6.92 -6.74
N GLU A 127 25.60 -7.89 -6.62
CA GLU A 127 25.94 -9.27 -6.26
C GLU A 127 26.76 -9.97 -7.34
N GLU A 128 26.34 -9.87 -8.61
CA GLU A 128 27.07 -10.41 -9.75
C GLU A 128 28.50 -9.86 -9.83
N ASN A 129 28.66 -8.54 -9.70
CA ASN A 129 29.97 -7.89 -9.72
C ASN A 129 30.88 -8.38 -8.58
N HIS A 130 30.33 -8.58 -7.39
CA HIS A 130 31.11 -9.08 -6.24
C HIS A 130 31.59 -10.53 -6.48
N ALA A 131 30.75 -11.39 -7.03
CA ALA A 131 31.10 -12.77 -7.35
C ALA A 131 32.22 -12.86 -8.40
N VAL A 132 32.19 -11.99 -9.42
CA VAL A 132 33.23 -11.92 -10.46
C VAL A 132 34.57 -11.46 -9.89
N SER A 133 34.59 -10.41 -9.05
CA SER A 133 35.84 -9.95 -8.41
C SER A 133 36.43 -10.99 -7.45
N GLY A 134 35.60 -11.75 -6.74
CA GLY A 134 36.07 -12.86 -5.89
C GLY A 134 36.72 -14.00 -6.69
N THR A 135 36.23 -14.26 -7.90
CA THR A 135 36.77 -15.32 -8.77
C THR A 135 38.12 -14.93 -9.39
N GLN A 136 38.27 -13.67 -9.79
CA GLN A 136 39.54 -13.15 -10.35
C GLN A 136 40.68 -13.10 -9.31
N THR A 137 40.35 -12.79 -8.05
CA THR A 137 41.34 -12.74 -6.97
C THR A 137 41.82 -14.13 -6.55
N ALA A 138 40.95 -15.14 -6.57
CA ALA A 138 41.32 -16.53 -6.31
C ALA A 138 42.20 -17.13 -7.43
N SER A 139 41.87 -16.86 -8.70
CA SER A 139 42.66 -17.36 -9.85
C SER A 139 44.07 -16.79 -9.90
N ALA A 140 44.30 -15.57 -9.41
CA ALA A 140 45.63 -14.95 -9.39
C ALA A 140 46.51 -15.44 -8.23
N ALA A 141 45.92 -16.02 -7.19
CA ALA A 141 46.65 -16.57 -6.04
C ALA A 141 47.16 -17.99 -6.27
N ASP A 142 46.56 -18.75 -7.21
CA ASP A 142 46.97 -20.11 -7.58
C ASP A 142 48.10 -20.15 -8.64
N GLU A 143 48.48 -18.99 -9.22
CA GLU A 143 49.57 -18.88 -10.20
C GLU A 143 50.93 -18.43 -9.60
N LEU A 144 51.06 -18.40 -8.26
CA LEU A 144 52.30 -18.09 -7.52
C LEU A 144 52.78 -19.27 -6.67
#